data_AF-A0A5J5IH86-F1
#
_entry.id   AF-A0A5J5IH86-F1
#
_cell.length_a   1.000
_cell.length_b   1.000
_cell.length_c   1.000
_cell.angle_alpha   90.00
_cell.angle_beta   90.00
_cell.angle_gamma   90.00
#
_symmetry.space_group_name_H-M   'P 1'
#
loop_
_entity.id
_entity.type
_entity.pdbx_description
1 polymer ?
#
loop_
_entity_poly.entity_id
_entity_poly.type
_entity_poly.pdbx_seq_one_letter_code
_entity_poly.pdbx_strand_id
1 'polypeptide(L)'
;METDKRVQFVCFETTLNKEQFIKRWEQYRHSLNSNMDVILHQFEKNGVFSYIAQHRFASGELEFKFTNEGRNSRIVQVPIKTMLAGGYSILEANRLHNANSNESKIFVFLTDPRADLNIYKQLFGKANLNIYQAYYQNCKYAYILEYYTKTRDGAALLEQLKNYDTADVGIYKEYAHIKNPGNEKEKEIYVWPTN
;
A
#
# COMPACT_ATOMS: atom_id res chain seq x y z
N MET A 1 -23.07 3.34 -2.91
CA MET A 1 -21.62 3.42 -3.03
C MET A 1 -21.07 3.80 -1.67
N GLU A 2 -20.71 2.80 -0.87
CA GLU A 2 -19.94 3.08 0.35
C GLU A 2 -18.53 3.49 -0.09
N THR A 3 -18.21 4.76 0.15
CA THR A 3 -16.89 5.32 -0.12
C THR A 3 -15.85 4.58 0.69
N ASP A 4 -14.81 4.04 0.05
CA ASP A 4 -13.61 3.49 0.70
C ASP A 4 -12.96 4.56 1.58
N LYS A 5 -13.32 4.62 2.86
CA LYS A 5 -12.85 5.67 3.79
C LYS A 5 -11.56 5.30 4.51
N ARG A 6 -11.14 4.04 4.41
CA ARG A 6 -10.03 3.49 5.20
C ARG A 6 -9.08 2.69 4.32
N VAL A 7 -7.80 2.79 4.67
CA VAL A 7 -6.71 2.11 3.99
C VAL A 7 -5.84 1.43 5.04
N GLN A 8 -5.53 0.17 4.83
CA GLN A 8 -4.55 -0.56 5.62
C GLN A 8 -3.25 -0.68 4.85
N PHE A 9 -2.15 -0.48 5.55
CA PHE A 9 -0.81 -0.68 5.02
C PHE A 9 -0.10 -1.78 5.80
N VAL A 10 0.48 -2.74 5.06
CA VAL A 10 1.40 -3.75 5.59
C VAL A 10 2.69 -3.70 4.81
N CYS A 11 3.81 -3.52 5.50
CA CYS A 11 5.13 -3.45 4.91
C CYS A 11 5.89 -4.75 5.15
N PHE A 12 6.66 -5.19 4.15
CA PHE A 12 7.49 -6.39 4.22
C PHE A 12 8.91 -6.06 3.81
N GLU A 13 9.90 -6.53 4.55
CA GLU A 13 11.32 -6.49 4.16
C GLU A 13 11.81 -7.92 3.94
N THR A 14 12.43 -8.20 2.79
CA THR A 14 12.91 -9.54 2.45
C THR A 14 14.01 -9.51 1.39
N THR A 15 14.78 -10.59 1.27
CA THR A 15 15.69 -10.84 0.14
C THR A 15 15.00 -11.55 -1.03
N LEU A 16 13.72 -11.91 -0.88
CA LEU A 16 12.94 -12.52 -1.94
C LEU A 16 12.66 -11.52 -3.05
N ASN A 17 13.09 -11.88 -4.25
CA ASN A 17 12.70 -11.15 -5.44
C ASN A 17 11.19 -11.30 -5.69
N LYS A 18 10.70 -10.48 -6.61
CA LYS A 18 9.32 -10.34 -7.01
C LYS A 18 8.55 -11.66 -7.14
N GLU A 19 9.05 -12.56 -8.00
CA GLU A 19 8.35 -13.82 -8.33
C GLU A 19 8.27 -14.76 -7.13
N GLN A 20 9.32 -14.75 -6.30
CA GLN A 20 9.37 -15.56 -5.10
C GLN A 20 8.44 -15.01 -4.01
N PHE A 21 8.41 -13.68 -3.84
CA PHE A 21 7.55 -13.01 -2.88
C PHE A 21 6.07 -13.22 -3.20
N ILE A 22 5.66 -13.05 -4.45
CA ILE A 22 4.25 -13.23 -4.87
C ILE A 22 3.76 -14.65 -4.58
N LYS A 23 4.58 -15.67 -4.85
CA LYS A 23 4.21 -17.06 -4.54
C LYS A 23 3.91 -17.24 -3.05
N ARG A 24 4.67 -16.58 -2.16
CA ARG A 24 4.44 -16.62 -0.71
C ARG A 24 3.24 -15.77 -0.30
N TRP A 25 3.04 -14.63 -0.94
CA TRP A 25 1.89 -13.75 -0.72
C TRP A 25 0.57 -14.44 -1.07
N GLU A 26 0.49 -15.10 -2.24
CA GLU A 26 -0.72 -15.84 -2.64
C GLU A 26 -1.02 -17.00 -1.68
N GLN A 27 0.02 -17.72 -1.22
CA GLN A 27 -0.13 -18.76 -0.20
C GLN A 27 -0.74 -18.21 1.10
N TYR A 28 -0.25 -17.04 1.55
CA TYR A 28 -0.77 -16.35 2.74
C TYR A 28 -2.21 -15.83 2.55
N ARG A 29 -2.53 -15.26 1.38
CA ARG A 29 -3.88 -14.77 1.08
C ARG A 29 -4.90 -15.92 1.09
N HIS A 30 -4.55 -17.05 0.48
CA HIS A 30 -5.40 -18.24 0.44
C HIS A 30 -5.61 -18.83 1.82
N SER A 31 -4.58 -18.89 2.69
CA SER A 31 -4.74 -19.43 4.05
C SER A 31 -5.67 -18.59 4.92
N LEU A 32 -5.76 -17.28 4.66
CA LEU A 32 -6.67 -16.37 5.35
C LEU A 32 -8.09 -16.34 4.79
N ASN A 33 -8.40 -17.11 3.72
CA ASN A 33 -9.68 -17.02 2.98
C ASN A 33 -10.06 -15.57 2.62
N SER A 34 -9.06 -14.71 2.41
CA SER A 34 -9.29 -13.28 2.30
C SER A 34 -9.38 -12.87 0.83
N ASN A 35 -10.55 -12.38 0.43
CA ASN A 35 -10.80 -11.86 -0.92
C ASN A 35 -10.44 -10.36 -1.04
N MET A 36 -9.37 -9.95 -0.35
CA MET A 36 -8.93 -8.55 -0.27
C MET A 36 -8.40 -8.03 -1.60
N ASP A 37 -8.82 -6.81 -1.99
CA ASP A 37 -8.27 -6.12 -3.15
C ASP A 37 -7.01 -5.35 -2.73
N VAL A 38 -5.85 -5.91 -3.05
CA VAL A 38 -4.56 -5.42 -2.56
C VAL A 38 -3.72 -4.90 -3.74
N ILE A 39 -3.24 -3.68 -3.58
CA ILE A 39 -2.18 -3.12 -4.43
C ILE A 39 -0.83 -3.44 -3.77
N LEU A 40 0.02 -4.16 -4.49
CA LEU A 40 1.40 -4.41 -4.07
C LEU A 40 2.35 -3.41 -4.72
N HIS A 41 3.12 -2.75 -3.87
CA HIS A 41 4.18 -1.83 -4.25
C HIS A 41 5.53 -2.46 -3.92
N GLN A 42 6.53 -2.27 -4.79
CA GLN A 42 7.88 -2.79 -4.58
C GLN A 42 8.92 -1.68 -4.65
N PHE A 43 9.86 -1.73 -3.71
CA PHE A 43 11.10 -0.97 -3.69
C PHE A 43 12.27 -1.93 -3.47
N GLU A 44 13.44 -1.65 -4.05
CA GLU A 44 14.65 -2.42 -3.84
C GLU A 44 15.79 -1.49 -3.43
N LYS A 45 16.51 -1.86 -2.38
CA LYS A 45 17.71 -1.16 -1.92
C LYS A 45 18.74 -2.15 -1.43
N ASN A 46 19.95 -2.10 -1.97
CA ASN A 46 21.08 -2.93 -1.55
C ASN A 46 20.78 -4.44 -1.48
N GLY A 47 20.03 -4.97 -2.46
CA GLY A 47 19.65 -6.39 -2.51
C GLY A 47 18.57 -6.82 -1.50
N VAL A 48 17.97 -5.86 -0.79
CA VAL A 48 16.78 -6.06 0.05
C VAL A 48 15.57 -5.43 -0.64
N PHE A 49 14.51 -6.22 -0.76
CA PHE A 49 13.22 -5.81 -1.30
C PHE A 49 12.30 -5.37 -0.17
N SER A 50 11.69 -4.20 -0.34
CA SER A 50 10.60 -3.69 0.48
C SER A 50 9.30 -3.77 -0.31
N TYR A 51 8.29 -4.43 0.25
CA TYR A 51 6.96 -4.50 -0.34
C TYR A 51 5.95 -3.78 0.55
N ILE A 52 5.02 -3.04 -0.05
CA ILE A 52 3.86 -2.48 0.66
C ILE A 52 2.60 -3.10 0.07
N ALA A 53 1.84 -3.78 0.91
CA ALA A 53 0.47 -4.17 0.62
C ALA A 53 -0.47 -3.04 1.10
N GLN A 54 -1.20 -2.46 0.15
CA GLN A 54 -2.21 -1.44 0.38
C GLN A 54 -3.59 -2.05 0.13
N HIS A 55 -4.41 -2.12 1.17
CA HIS A 55 -5.78 -2.65 1.12
C HIS A 55 -6.78 -1.54 1.44
N ARG A 56 -7.80 -1.37 0.60
CA ARG A 56 -8.86 -0.36 0.79
C ARG A 56 -10.18 -1.06 1.07
N PHE A 57 -10.97 -0.52 2.00
CA PHE A 57 -12.21 -1.16 2.45
C PHE A 57 -13.25 -0.16 2.95
N ALA A 58 -14.51 -0.60 2.99
CA ALA A 58 -15.65 0.19 3.43
C ALA A 58 -15.72 0.30 4.97
N SER A 59 -16.48 1.30 5.45
CA SER A 59 -16.65 1.55 6.88
C SER A 59 -17.44 0.42 7.55
N GLY A 60 -16.77 -0.36 8.40
CA GLY A 60 -17.42 -1.40 9.21
C GLY A 60 -16.96 -2.83 8.90
N GLU A 61 -16.08 -3.00 7.91
CA GLU A 61 -15.78 -4.34 7.38
C GLU A 61 -14.79 -5.19 8.15
N LEU A 62 -13.90 -4.72 9.05
CA LEU A 62 -12.98 -5.66 9.72
C LEU A 62 -12.19 -5.15 10.94
N GLU A 63 -11.90 -6.12 11.83
CA GLU A 63 -10.89 -6.15 12.88
C GLU A 63 -9.79 -7.14 12.46
N PHE A 64 -8.53 -6.72 12.38
CA PHE A 64 -7.42 -7.59 11.95
C PHE A 64 -6.67 -8.18 13.14
N LYS A 65 -6.71 -9.51 13.30
CA LYS A 65 -5.81 -10.26 14.19
C LYS A 65 -4.66 -10.83 13.38
N PHE A 66 -3.46 -10.30 13.61
CA PHE A 66 -2.23 -10.92 13.14
C PHE A 66 -1.70 -11.82 14.24
N THR A 67 -1.98 -13.12 14.14
CA THR A 67 -1.36 -14.12 15.01
C THR A 67 0.01 -14.49 14.46
N ASN A 68 1.06 -14.36 15.28
CA ASN A 68 2.36 -14.96 14.97
C ASN A 68 2.16 -16.46 14.76
N GLU A 69 2.44 -16.97 13.56
CA GLU A 69 2.41 -18.41 13.32
C GLU A 69 3.42 -19.12 14.24
N GLY A 70 2.97 -20.21 14.88
CA GLY A 70 3.80 -21.03 15.75
C GLY A 70 5.02 -21.57 15.00
N ARG A 71 6.19 -21.38 15.61
CA ARG A 71 7.49 -21.78 15.08
C ARG A 71 7.54 -23.29 14.82
N ASN A 72 7.62 -23.71 13.57
CA ASN A 72 7.96 -25.10 13.22
C ASN A 72 9.43 -25.17 12.79
N SER A 73 10.25 -25.86 13.58
CA SER A 73 11.73 -25.77 13.58
C SER A 73 12.45 -26.56 12.48
N ARG A 74 11.72 -27.26 11.60
CA ARG A 74 12.31 -28.20 10.62
C ARG A 74 12.38 -27.71 9.18
N ILE A 75 11.93 -26.49 8.89
CA ILE A 75 11.90 -25.94 7.53
C ILE A 75 12.88 -24.77 7.45
N VAL A 76 13.71 -24.74 6.41
CA VAL A 76 14.56 -23.56 6.09
C VAL A 76 13.62 -22.37 5.87
N GLN A 77 13.60 -21.48 6.85
CA GLN A 77 12.75 -20.29 6.81
C GLN A 77 13.46 -19.22 5.99
N VAL A 78 12.78 -18.71 4.96
CA VAL A 78 13.20 -17.46 4.33
C VAL A 78 12.69 -16.33 5.23
N PRO A 79 13.58 -15.48 5.79
CA PRO A 79 13.14 -14.39 6.65
C PRO A 79 12.40 -13.35 5.81
N ILE A 80 11.08 -13.29 5.99
CA ILE A 80 10.25 -12.15 5.57
C ILE A 80 9.89 -11.41 6.84
N LYS A 81 10.47 -10.23 7.05
CA LYS A 81 10.14 -9.40 8.19
C LYS A 81 8.86 -8.64 7.85
N THR A 82 7.79 -8.96 8.56
CA THR A 82 6.49 -8.32 8.40
C THR A 82 6.36 -7.17 9.39
N MET A 83 5.87 -6.03 8.91
CA MET A 83 5.67 -4.83 9.71
C MET A 83 4.28 -4.26 9.43
N LEU A 84 3.44 -4.31 10.44
CA LEU A 84 2.10 -3.74 10.38
C LEU A 84 2.20 -2.23 10.54
N ALA A 85 1.90 -1.46 9.48
CA ALA A 85 1.86 -0.01 9.60
C ALA A 85 0.57 0.45 10.29
N GLY A 86 -0.54 -0.28 10.12
CA GLY A 86 -1.82 -0.02 10.80
C GLY A 86 -2.94 0.38 9.85
N GLY A 87 -4.06 0.84 10.43
CA GLY A 87 -5.23 1.35 9.70
C GLY A 87 -5.24 2.87 9.65
N TYR A 88 -5.44 3.42 8.47
CA TYR A 88 -5.35 4.85 8.20
C TYR A 88 -6.65 5.36 7.56
N SER A 89 -7.03 6.56 7.95
CA SER A 89 -8.10 7.31 7.29
C SER A 89 -7.53 8.13 6.14
N ILE A 90 -8.29 8.23 5.06
CA ILE A 90 -7.95 9.10 3.95
C ILE A 90 -8.25 10.55 4.38
N LEU A 91 -7.20 11.35 4.56
CA LEU A 91 -7.31 12.79 4.85
C LEU A 91 -7.46 13.60 3.55
N GLU A 92 -6.72 13.20 2.52
CA GLU A 92 -6.79 13.80 1.19
C GLU A 92 -6.55 12.70 0.15
N ALA A 93 -7.40 12.61 -0.87
CA ALA A 93 -7.20 11.69 -1.98
C ALA A 93 -7.42 12.42 -3.31
N ASN A 94 -6.33 12.96 -3.86
CA ASN A 94 -6.37 13.58 -5.18
C ASN A 94 -6.47 12.50 -6.29
N ARG A 95 -6.05 11.26 -6.00
CA ARG A 95 -6.14 10.16 -6.97
C ARG A 95 -6.33 8.81 -6.29
N LEU A 96 -7.46 8.16 -6.55
CA LEU A 96 -7.71 6.79 -6.09
C LEU A 96 -7.35 5.72 -7.14
N HIS A 97 -7.02 6.10 -8.37
CA HIS A 97 -6.66 5.15 -9.42
C HIS A 97 -5.15 4.90 -9.50
N ASN A 98 -4.79 3.74 -10.04
CA ASN A 98 -3.43 3.25 -10.23
C ASN A 98 -2.52 4.25 -10.96
N ALA A 99 -1.22 4.14 -10.72
CA ALA A 99 -0.22 4.91 -11.48
C ALA A 99 -0.24 4.51 -12.96
N ASN A 100 -0.10 5.49 -13.85
CA ASN A 100 0.07 5.24 -15.28
C ASN A 100 1.46 4.64 -15.56
N SER A 101 1.66 4.03 -16.74
CA SER A 101 2.94 3.43 -17.14
C SER A 101 4.15 4.38 -17.10
N ASN A 102 3.92 5.69 -17.22
CA ASN A 102 4.94 6.74 -17.15
C ASN A 102 5.01 7.46 -15.80
N GLU A 103 4.37 6.91 -14.78
CA GLU A 103 4.33 7.47 -13.43
C GLU A 103 5.02 6.51 -12.44
N SER A 104 5.55 7.11 -11.38
CA SER A 104 6.12 6.43 -10.23
C SER A 104 5.39 6.87 -8.98
N LYS A 105 5.25 5.95 -8.01
CA LYS A 105 4.71 6.26 -6.70
C LYS A 105 5.86 6.54 -5.74
N ILE A 106 5.74 7.57 -4.91
CA ILE A 106 6.67 7.80 -3.80
C ILE A 106 5.88 7.72 -2.52
N PHE A 107 6.27 6.80 -1.64
CA PHE A 107 5.71 6.70 -0.30
C PHE A 107 6.63 7.41 0.68
N VAL A 108 6.04 8.25 1.53
CA VAL A 108 6.71 8.92 2.64
C VAL A 108 6.00 8.55 3.92
N PHE A 109 6.75 8.12 4.92
CA PHE A 109 6.22 7.70 6.21
C PHE A 109 6.66 8.70 7.28
N LEU A 110 5.70 9.32 7.96
CA LEU A 110 5.93 10.34 8.99
C LEU A 110 5.54 9.82 10.37
N THR A 111 6.44 9.91 11.34
CA THR A 111 6.18 9.49 12.72
C THR A 111 5.67 10.62 13.60
N ASP A 112 6.04 11.88 13.33
CA ASP A 112 5.58 13.02 14.13
C ASP A 112 4.16 13.45 13.71
N PRO A 113 3.14 13.38 14.60
CA PRO A 113 1.80 13.88 14.31
C PRO A 113 1.74 15.40 14.12
N ARG A 114 2.78 16.14 14.51
CA ARG A 114 2.92 17.60 14.36
C ARG A 114 3.58 18.02 13.05
N ALA A 115 3.89 17.07 12.16
CA ALA A 115 4.47 17.39 10.86
C ALA A 115 3.57 18.39 10.08
N ASP A 116 4.17 19.46 9.58
CA ASP A 116 3.44 20.44 8.77
C ASP A 116 3.20 19.90 7.37
N LEU A 117 1.99 19.37 7.16
CA LEU A 117 1.56 18.79 5.89
C LEU A 117 1.58 19.80 4.73
N ASN A 118 1.56 21.11 5.00
CA ASN A 118 1.59 22.11 3.93
C ASN A 118 2.94 22.14 3.22
N ILE A 119 4.04 21.89 3.94
CA ILE A 119 5.38 21.76 3.35
C ILE A 119 5.35 20.65 2.29
N TYR A 120 4.84 19.47 2.67
CA TYR A 120 4.75 18.30 1.80
C TYR A 120 3.83 18.53 0.59
N LYS A 121 2.70 19.22 0.78
CA LYS A 121 1.81 19.62 -0.32
C LYS A 121 2.49 20.55 -1.33
N GLN A 122 3.40 21.41 -0.87
CA GLN A 122 4.07 22.41 -1.71
C GLN A 122 5.31 21.88 -2.44
N LEU A 123 5.92 20.80 -1.93
CA LEU A 123 7.20 20.29 -2.45
C LEU A 123 7.19 19.92 -3.93
N PHE A 124 6.02 19.57 -4.49
CA PHE A 124 5.92 19.30 -5.93
C PHE A 124 4.56 19.72 -6.48
N GLY A 125 4.44 20.98 -6.93
CA GLY A 125 3.19 21.55 -7.43
C GLY A 125 2.56 20.89 -8.67
N LYS A 126 3.17 19.82 -9.21
CA LYS A 126 2.65 18.99 -10.32
C LYS A 126 2.36 17.54 -9.92
N ALA A 127 2.72 17.11 -8.71
CA ALA A 127 2.45 15.75 -8.27
C ALA A 127 1.04 15.68 -7.67
N ASN A 128 0.32 14.60 -7.95
CA ASN A 128 -0.89 14.30 -7.18
C ASN A 128 -0.46 13.67 -5.86
N LEU A 129 -1.08 14.08 -4.76
CA LEU A 129 -0.75 13.63 -3.42
C LEU A 129 -1.99 13.01 -2.76
N ASN A 130 -1.84 11.82 -2.21
CA ASN A 130 -2.77 11.29 -1.23
C ASN A 130 -2.14 11.36 0.16
N ILE A 131 -2.94 11.70 1.16
CA ILE A 131 -2.53 11.80 2.56
C ILE A 131 -3.40 10.86 3.38
N TYR A 132 -2.73 9.94 4.08
CA TYR A 132 -3.35 9.00 4.99
C TYR A 132 -2.94 9.34 6.41
N GLN A 133 -3.91 9.49 7.32
CA GLN A 133 -3.69 9.79 8.72
C GLN A 133 -3.98 8.56 9.57
N ALA A 134 -3.17 8.32 10.60
CA ALA A 134 -3.40 7.26 11.57
C ALA A 134 -4.84 7.32 12.12
N TYR A 135 -5.58 6.23 11.97
CA TYR A 135 -6.93 6.12 12.53
C TYR A 135 -6.92 5.52 13.94
N TYR A 136 -5.96 4.65 14.23
CA TYR A 136 -5.78 4.02 15.55
C TYR A 136 -4.49 4.51 16.22
N GLN A 137 -4.48 4.55 17.55
CA GLN A 137 -3.30 4.94 18.35
C GLN A 137 -2.10 4.00 18.17
N ASN A 138 -2.34 2.75 17.78
CA ASN A 138 -1.30 1.74 17.56
C ASN A 138 -0.73 1.76 16.13
N CYS A 139 -1.13 2.71 15.28
CA CYS A 139 -0.50 2.88 13.98
C CYS A 139 0.97 3.27 14.14
N LYS A 140 1.82 2.69 13.30
CA LYS A 140 3.26 2.92 13.36
C LYS A 140 3.65 4.35 12.97
N TYR A 141 2.92 4.92 12.01
CA TYR A 141 3.18 6.24 11.45
C TYR A 141 1.99 7.13 11.75
N ALA A 142 2.24 8.41 12.02
CA ALA A 142 1.19 9.41 12.16
C ALA A 142 0.56 9.72 10.79
N TYR A 143 1.39 9.80 9.75
CA TYR A 143 0.95 9.99 8.38
C TYR A 143 1.70 9.09 7.39
N ILE A 144 1.00 8.71 6.32
CA ILE A 144 1.58 8.12 5.12
C ILE A 144 1.19 9.02 3.95
N LEU A 145 2.18 9.44 3.17
CA LEU A 145 1.99 10.25 1.99
C LEU A 145 2.27 9.39 0.75
N GLU A 146 1.40 9.46 -0.25
CA GLU A 146 1.56 8.76 -1.53
C GLU A 146 1.55 9.79 -2.66
N TYR A 147 2.73 10.06 -3.23
CA TYR A 147 2.88 10.95 -4.38
C TYR A 147 2.79 10.15 -5.68
N TYR A 148 2.14 10.75 -6.66
CA TYR A 148 2.11 10.31 -8.05
C TYR A 148 2.85 11.34 -8.88
N THR A 149 4.00 10.95 -9.42
CA THR A 149 4.84 11.83 -10.23
C THR A 149 5.28 11.11 -11.50
N LYS A 150 5.67 11.86 -12.53
CA LYS A 150 6.24 11.26 -13.74
C LYS A 150 7.54 10.56 -13.36
N THR A 151 7.81 9.39 -13.95
CA THR A 151 9.00 8.59 -13.64
C THR A 151 10.30 9.39 -13.76
N ARG A 152 10.40 10.26 -14.76
CA ARG A 152 11.56 11.15 -14.97
C ARG A 152 11.78 12.16 -13.83
N ASP A 153 10.71 12.55 -13.15
CA ASP A 153 10.70 13.60 -12.12
C ASP A 153 10.79 12.98 -10.70
N GLY A 154 10.67 11.65 -10.58
CA GLY A 154 10.61 10.95 -9.30
C GLY A 154 11.89 11.03 -8.47
N ALA A 155 13.07 10.94 -9.10
CA ALA A 155 14.35 11.04 -8.40
C ALA A 155 14.54 12.42 -7.77
N ALA A 156 14.17 13.49 -8.48
CA ALA A 156 14.29 14.86 -7.97
C ALA A 156 13.36 15.08 -6.75
N LEU A 157 12.12 14.61 -6.83
CA LEU A 157 11.20 14.67 -5.69
C LEU A 157 11.69 13.84 -4.50
N LEU A 158 12.24 12.64 -4.74
CA LEU A 158 12.82 11.83 -3.67
C LEU A 158 13.95 12.55 -2.93
N GLU A 159 14.88 13.19 -3.66
CA GLU A 159 15.98 13.95 -3.05
C GLU A 159 15.48 15.14 -2.24
N GLN A 160 14.43 15.83 -2.70
CA GLN A 160 13.81 16.89 -1.90
C GLN A 160 13.19 16.34 -0.61
N LEU A 161 12.46 15.23 -0.69
CA LEU A 161 11.80 14.61 0.45
C LEU A 161 12.78 14.10 1.51
N LYS A 162 13.96 13.63 1.11
CA LYS A 162 15.03 13.21 2.04
C LYS A 162 15.58 14.33 2.92
N ASN A 163 15.40 15.60 2.53
CA ASN A 163 15.83 16.74 3.34
C ASN A 163 14.90 17.03 4.52
N TYR A 164 13.76 16.33 4.61
CA TYR A 164 12.80 16.47 5.69
C TYR A 164 12.90 15.29 6.65
N ASP A 165 12.50 15.54 7.90
CA ASP A 165 12.43 14.50 8.92
C ASP A 165 11.33 13.50 8.54
N THR A 166 11.75 12.37 7.98
CA THR A 166 10.90 11.29 7.48
C THR A 166 11.42 9.98 8.03
N ALA A 167 10.54 9.12 8.51
CA ALA A 167 10.93 7.84 9.09
C ALA A 167 11.33 6.83 8.01
N ASP A 168 10.68 6.92 6.84
CA ASP A 168 11.06 6.18 5.65
C ASP A 168 10.54 6.91 4.39
N VAL A 169 11.28 6.80 3.29
CA VAL A 169 10.91 7.34 2.00
C VAL A 169 11.51 6.52 0.86
N GLY A 170 10.70 6.21 -0.15
CA GLY A 170 11.15 5.44 -1.30
C GLY A 170 10.30 5.64 -2.54
N ILE A 171 10.90 5.42 -3.70
CA ILE A 171 10.18 5.32 -4.98
C ILE A 171 9.75 3.87 -5.13
N TYR A 172 8.44 3.64 -5.19
CA TYR A 172 7.86 2.33 -5.35
C TYR A 172 7.26 2.18 -6.73
N LYS A 173 7.47 0.99 -7.31
CA LYS A 173 6.77 0.57 -8.52
C LYS A 173 5.51 -0.18 -8.11
N GLU A 174 4.38 0.27 -8.62
CA GLU A 174 3.14 -0.50 -8.54
C GLU A 174 3.31 -1.75 -9.41
N TYR A 175 3.11 -2.93 -8.83
CA TYR A 175 3.47 -4.17 -9.51
C TYR A 175 2.28 -5.06 -9.84
N ALA A 176 1.29 -5.13 -8.95
CA ALA A 176 0.09 -5.93 -9.20
C ALA A 176 -1.10 -5.30 -8.48
N HIS A 177 -2.22 -5.26 -9.19
CA HIS A 177 -3.54 -5.09 -8.59
C HIS A 177 -4.19 -6.47 -8.57
N ILE A 178 -4.15 -7.13 -7.41
CA ILE A 178 -4.61 -8.51 -7.30
C ILE A 178 -6.11 -8.51 -7.01
N LYS A 179 -6.88 -8.27 -8.08
CA LYS A 179 -8.34 -8.21 -8.01
C LYS A 179 -8.94 -9.54 -7.56
N ASN A 180 -10.07 -9.47 -6.90
CA ASN A 180 -10.87 -10.63 -6.53
C ASN A 180 -11.39 -11.35 -7.81
N PRO A 181 -11.13 -12.66 -8.01
CA PRO A 181 -11.69 -13.42 -9.14
C PRO A 181 -13.24 -13.51 -9.09
N GLY A 182 -13.87 -13.17 -7.95
CA GLY A 182 -15.32 -13.06 -7.84
C GLY A 182 -15.96 -11.86 -8.57
N ASN A 183 -15.17 -10.91 -9.08
CA ASN A 183 -15.67 -9.71 -9.79
C ASN A 183 -15.66 -9.83 -11.33
N GLU A 184 -15.31 -10.98 -11.90
CA GLU A 184 -15.35 -11.19 -13.37
C GLU A 184 -16.56 -11.98 -13.87
N LYS A 185 -17.55 -12.28 -13.01
CA LYS A 185 -18.84 -12.81 -13.46
C LYS A 185 -20.01 -11.99 -12.91
N GLU A 186 -20.28 -10.86 -13.58
CA GLU A 186 -21.64 -10.36 -13.87
C GLU A 186 -21.54 -9.15 -14.81
N LYS A 187 -21.15 -9.44 -16.05
CA LYS A 187 -21.72 -8.75 -17.21
C LYS A 187 -22.47 -9.77 -18.06
N GLU A 188 -23.35 -10.55 -17.43
CA GLU A 188 -24.49 -11.08 -18.16
C GLU A 188 -25.53 -9.98 -18.21
N ILE A 189 -25.80 -9.57 -19.44
CA ILE A 189 -26.77 -8.56 -19.80
C ILE A 189 -28.13 -9.03 -19.29
N TYR A 190 -28.66 -8.31 -18.31
CA TYR A 190 -30.04 -8.47 -17.86
C TYR A 190 -30.95 -8.01 -19.00
N VAL A 191 -31.52 -8.95 -19.75
CA VAL A 191 -32.61 -8.68 -20.70
C VAL A 191 -33.92 -8.83 -19.93
N TRP A 192 -34.61 -7.71 -19.73
CA TRP A 192 -35.96 -7.69 -19.18
C TRP A 192 -36.94 -8.38 -20.13
N PRO A 193 -37.87 -9.22 -19.62
CA PRO A 193 -39.01 -9.64 -20.42
C PRO A 193 -39.97 -8.44 -20.57
N THR A 194 -40.14 -7.95 -21.80
CA THR A 194 -41.27 -7.10 -22.15
C THR A 194 -42.44 -7.99 -22.60
N ASN A 195 -43.59 -7.75 -21.96
CA ASN A 195 -44.90 -8.41 -22.10
C ASN A 195 -45.24 -9.05 -23.45
#